data_AF-A0A5Y7FIB4-F1
#
_entry.id   AF-A0A5Y7FIB4-F1
#
_cell.length_a   1.000
_cell.length_b   1.000
_cell.length_c   1.000
_cell.angle_alpha   90.00
_cell.angle_beta   90.00
_cell.angle_gamma   90.00
#
_symmetry.space_group_name_H-M   'P 1'
#
loop_
_entity.id
_entity.type
_entity.pdbx_description
1 polymer ?
#
loop_
_entity_poly.entity_id
_entity_poly.type
_entity_poly.pdbx_seq_one_letter_code
_entity_poly.pdbx_strand_id
1 'polypeptide(L)'
;QIFYMGHINESFFYNLTQTQNPYYEIKNINFHKGFLNSKADFTIEDKYNLGLISKLDFKFNNNYFSKFIAQGKLSNPFKLLDDKLQNKELAWFKIQSIQNDLNVSIQFQDINLSNEGGNALWENVLTEILLDKEDLKIKAIYSKIGQVDFSQFYAKFYLKNLDHQQKFEKPISFSNLIQFNESVEEFKFDFCEIN
;
A
#
# COMPACT_ATOMS: atom_id res chain seq x y z
N GLN A 1 4.92 -28.79 -7.07
CA GLN A 1 4.09 -27.70 -6.51
C GLN A 1 4.92 -26.45 -6.19
N ILE A 2 5.98 -26.53 -5.37
CA ILE A 2 6.84 -25.37 -5.06
C ILE A 2 7.46 -24.72 -6.32
N PHE A 3 8.04 -25.52 -7.22
CA PHE A 3 8.59 -25.00 -8.49
C PHE A 3 7.53 -24.36 -9.40
N TYR A 4 6.30 -24.89 -9.38
CA TYR A 4 5.18 -24.36 -10.15
C TYR A 4 4.73 -23.00 -9.61
N MET A 5 4.62 -22.87 -8.28
CA MET A 5 4.35 -21.58 -7.64
C MET A 5 5.47 -20.56 -7.88
N GLY A 6 6.73 -20.99 -7.87
CA GLY A 6 7.85 -20.13 -8.22
C GLY A 6 7.76 -19.55 -9.63
N HIS A 7 7.22 -20.31 -10.58
CA HIS A 7 6.96 -19.83 -11.95
C HIS A 7 5.72 -18.93 -12.02
N ILE A 8 4.63 -19.25 -11.31
CA ILE A 8 3.46 -18.36 -11.22
C ILE A 8 3.85 -17.00 -10.65
N ASN A 9 4.63 -16.97 -9.58
CA ASN A 9 5.09 -15.73 -8.94
C ASN A 9 5.93 -14.87 -9.90
N GLU A 10 6.77 -15.51 -10.71
CA GLU A 10 7.58 -14.86 -11.75
C GLU A 10 6.71 -14.25 -12.86
N SER A 11 5.76 -15.03 -13.41
CA SER A 11 4.83 -14.54 -14.44
C SER A 11 3.97 -13.39 -13.92
N PHE A 12 3.44 -13.51 -12.70
CA PHE A 12 2.68 -12.45 -12.05
C PHE A 12 3.52 -11.17 -11.90
N PHE A 13 4.77 -11.29 -11.43
CA PHE A 13 5.66 -10.15 -11.26
C PHE A 13 5.95 -9.45 -12.59
N TYR A 14 6.27 -10.19 -13.65
CA TYR A 14 6.54 -9.56 -14.95
C TYR A 14 5.29 -8.87 -15.52
N ASN A 15 4.11 -9.47 -15.38
CA ASN A 15 2.86 -8.83 -15.80
C ASN A 15 2.61 -7.51 -15.05
N LEU A 16 2.85 -7.49 -13.73
CA LEU A 16 2.75 -6.26 -12.92
C LEU A 16 3.65 -5.15 -13.48
N THR A 17 4.90 -5.49 -13.80
CA THR A 17 5.91 -4.52 -14.28
C THR A 17 5.71 -4.03 -15.71
N GLN A 18 4.88 -4.70 -16.50
CA GLN A 18 4.56 -4.31 -17.88
C GLN A 18 3.40 -3.29 -17.95
N THR A 19 2.79 -2.94 -16.82
CA THR A 19 1.68 -2.00 -16.77
C THR A 19 2.12 -0.61 -17.24
N GLN A 20 1.54 -0.13 -18.34
CA GLN A 20 1.77 1.23 -18.81
C GLN A 20 0.94 2.21 -17.99
N ASN A 21 1.59 3.27 -17.50
CA ASN A 21 0.93 4.35 -16.79
C ASN A 21 1.40 5.72 -17.34
N PRO A 22 0.51 6.71 -17.50
CA PRO A 22 0.92 8.03 -17.99
C PRO A 22 1.75 8.83 -16.97
N TYR A 23 1.65 8.52 -15.68
CA TYR A 23 2.25 9.31 -14.60
C TYR A 23 3.62 8.80 -14.13
N TYR A 24 3.92 7.52 -14.33
CA TYR A 24 5.16 6.90 -13.88
C TYR A 24 5.71 5.88 -14.88
N GLU A 25 6.98 5.52 -14.70
CA GLU A 25 7.67 4.45 -15.41
C GLU A 25 8.23 3.44 -14.40
N ILE A 26 8.22 2.15 -14.77
CA ILE A 26 8.81 1.06 -13.98
C ILE A 26 10.18 0.74 -14.59
N LYS A 27 11.23 0.78 -13.75
CA LYS A 27 12.62 0.49 -14.14
C LYS A 27 13.27 -0.50 -13.17
N ASN A 28 14.51 -0.91 -13.51
CA ASN A 28 15.34 -1.77 -12.66
C ASN A 28 14.63 -3.04 -12.19
N ILE A 29 13.94 -3.71 -13.11
CA ILE A 29 13.10 -4.88 -12.83
C ILE A 29 13.99 -6.10 -12.59
N ASN A 30 13.97 -6.65 -11.37
CA ASN A 30 14.73 -7.83 -10.99
C ASN A 30 13.82 -8.89 -10.38
N PHE A 31 13.96 -10.14 -10.83
CA PHE A 31 13.31 -11.29 -10.20
C PHE A 31 14.33 -12.38 -9.93
N HIS A 32 14.38 -12.85 -8.70
CA HIS A 32 15.23 -13.96 -8.27
C HIS A 32 14.36 -15.10 -7.73
N LYS A 33 14.21 -16.15 -8.56
CA LYS A 33 13.49 -17.36 -8.20
C LYS A 33 14.28 -18.17 -7.18
N GLY A 34 13.72 -18.37 -5.99
CA GLY A 34 14.28 -19.25 -4.97
C GLY A 34 13.46 -20.53 -4.77
N PHE A 35 13.92 -21.42 -3.89
CA PHE A 35 13.18 -22.65 -3.59
C PHE A 35 11.92 -22.35 -2.76
N LEU A 36 12.06 -21.96 -1.48
CA LEU A 36 10.91 -21.66 -0.62
C LEU A 36 10.34 -20.26 -0.82
N ASN A 37 11.20 -19.29 -1.10
CA ASN A 37 10.80 -17.90 -1.32
C ASN A 37 11.50 -17.38 -2.56
N SER A 38 10.78 -16.63 -3.39
CA SER A 38 11.35 -15.82 -4.46
C SER A 38 11.44 -14.37 -4.00
N LYS A 39 12.43 -13.64 -4.51
CA LYS A 39 12.61 -12.21 -4.26
C LYS A 39 12.43 -11.45 -5.56
N ALA A 40 11.88 -10.27 -5.51
CA ALA A 40 11.79 -9.41 -6.67
C ALA A 40 11.85 -7.95 -6.26
N ASP A 41 12.31 -7.09 -7.15
CA ASP A 41 12.31 -5.65 -6.93
C ASP A 41 12.20 -4.87 -8.24
N PHE A 42 11.68 -3.65 -8.14
CA PHE A 42 11.71 -2.67 -9.22
C PHE A 42 11.66 -1.25 -8.64
N THR A 43 11.96 -0.27 -9.47
CA THR A 43 11.79 1.15 -9.14
C THR A 43 10.64 1.75 -9.93
N ILE A 44 9.84 2.59 -9.27
CA ILE A 44 8.86 3.47 -9.89
C ILE A 44 9.48 4.86 -9.92
N GLU A 45 9.57 5.44 -11.11
CA GLU A 45 10.07 6.79 -11.33
C GLU A 45 8.97 7.65 -11.94
N ASP A 46 8.84 8.89 -11.49
CA ASP A 46 7.90 9.81 -12.08
C ASP A 46 8.31 10.20 -13.52
N LYS A 47 7.33 10.36 -14.42
CA LYS A 47 7.57 10.79 -15.80
C LYS A 47 7.70 12.30 -15.97
N TYR A 48 7.46 13.07 -14.90
CA TYR A 48 7.43 14.53 -14.91
C TYR A 48 8.76 15.16 -14.46
N ASN A 49 9.81 14.35 -14.26
CA ASN A 49 11.12 14.76 -13.77
C ASN A 49 11.07 15.50 -12.41
N LEU A 50 10.15 15.12 -11.53
CA LEU A 50 10.06 15.59 -10.15
C LEU A 50 11.14 14.96 -9.26
N GLY A 51 11.83 13.92 -9.75
CA GLY A 51 12.87 13.21 -9.01
C GLY A 51 12.31 12.30 -7.92
N LEU A 52 11.05 11.88 -8.06
CA LEU A 52 10.38 10.96 -7.15
C LEU A 52 10.68 9.53 -7.60
N ILE A 53 11.46 8.83 -6.78
CA ILE A 53 11.87 7.44 -7.05
C ILE A 53 11.52 6.58 -5.85
N SER A 54 10.65 5.61 -6.06
CA SER A 54 10.30 4.60 -5.05
C SER A 54 10.76 3.22 -5.49
N LYS A 55 11.48 2.52 -4.63
CA LYS A 55 11.79 1.10 -4.79
C LYS A 55 10.68 0.27 -4.13
N LEU A 56 10.18 -0.74 -4.84
CA LEU A 56 9.36 -1.79 -4.26
C LEU A 56 10.17 -3.07 -4.16
N ASP A 57 10.23 -3.64 -2.96
CA ASP A 57 10.84 -4.94 -2.70
C ASP A 57 9.76 -5.97 -2.37
N PHE A 58 9.83 -7.15 -2.98
CA PHE A 58 8.90 -8.25 -2.80
C PHE A 58 9.63 -9.51 -2.30
N LYS A 59 8.97 -10.22 -1.40
CA LYS A 59 9.27 -11.60 -1.01
C LYS A 59 8.02 -12.43 -1.22
N PHE A 60 8.04 -13.25 -2.27
CA PHE A 60 6.99 -14.20 -2.59
C PHE A 60 7.22 -15.52 -1.88
N ASN A 61 6.14 -16.16 -1.42
CA ASN A 61 6.19 -17.52 -0.93
C ASN A 61 5.89 -18.49 -2.06
N ASN A 62 6.74 -19.49 -2.25
CA ASN A 62 6.53 -20.54 -3.25
C ASN A 62 5.80 -21.75 -2.67
N ASN A 63 5.55 -21.78 -1.35
CA ASN A 63 4.71 -22.77 -0.72
C ASN A 63 3.23 -22.35 -0.80
N TYR A 64 2.45 -23.13 -1.54
CA TYR A 64 1.00 -22.94 -1.71
C TYR A 64 0.23 -22.89 -0.37
N PHE A 65 0.69 -23.60 0.66
CA PHE A 65 0.03 -23.66 1.98
C PHE A 65 0.48 -22.56 2.94
N SER A 66 1.32 -21.64 2.49
CA SER A 66 1.77 -20.53 3.32
C SER A 66 0.61 -19.60 3.69
N LYS A 67 0.67 -19.06 4.92
CA LYS A 67 -0.25 -18.01 5.40
C LYS A 67 -0.08 -16.68 4.67
N PHE A 68 1.04 -16.46 4.00
CA PHE A 68 1.29 -15.27 3.18
C PHE A 68 1.70 -15.66 1.76
N ILE A 69 1.23 -14.91 0.79
CA ILE A 69 1.54 -15.07 -0.64
C ILE A 69 2.75 -14.21 -0.99
N ALA A 70 2.70 -12.93 -0.61
CA ALA A 70 3.77 -11.98 -0.82
C ALA A 70 3.82 -11.00 0.34
N GLN A 71 5.00 -10.46 0.61
CA GLN A 71 5.18 -9.35 1.51
C GLN A 71 6.33 -8.48 1.00
N GLY A 72 6.36 -7.22 1.39
CA GLY A 72 7.32 -6.32 0.81
C GLY A 72 7.36 -4.95 1.46
N LYS A 73 8.16 -4.09 0.85
CA LYS A 73 8.44 -2.76 1.35
C LYS A 73 8.40 -1.75 0.21
N LEU A 74 8.01 -0.54 0.54
CA LEU A 74 8.03 0.63 -0.33
C LEU A 74 9.05 1.61 0.24
N SER A 75 10.07 1.98 -0.54
CA SER A 75 11.01 3.01 -0.13
C SER A 75 10.37 4.39 -0.20
N ASN A 76 10.92 5.30 0.59
CA ASN A 76 10.56 6.71 0.57
C ASN A 76 11.05 7.40 -0.72
N PRO A 77 10.17 8.06 -1.49
CA PRO A 77 10.57 8.89 -2.62
C PRO A 77 10.89 10.34 -2.24
N PHE A 78 10.59 10.77 -1.01
CA PHE A 78 10.66 12.19 -0.62
C PHE A 78 11.91 12.49 0.18
N LYS A 79 12.87 13.23 -0.40
CA LYS A 79 14.11 13.62 0.30
C LYS A 79 13.88 14.26 1.68
N LEU A 80 12.80 15.01 1.84
CA LEU A 80 12.44 15.66 3.12
C LEU A 80 12.16 14.67 4.26
N LEU A 81 11.87 13.40 3.94
CA LEU A 81 11.59 12.32 4.89
C LEU A 81 12.78 11.39 5.14
N ASP A 82 13.92 11.58 4.46
CA ASP A 82 15.05 10.63 4.51
C ASP A 82 15.59 10.40 5.92
N ASP A 83 15.62 11.45 6.76
CA ASP A 83 16.10 11.39 8.14
C ASP A 83 14.97 11.16 9.15
N LYS A 84 13.72 11.05 8.67
CA LYS A 84 12.52 10.88 9.51
C LYS A 84 12.01 9.44 9.51
N LEU A 85 12.32 8.69 8.46
CA LEU A 85 11.85 7.31 8.28
C LEU A 85 12.95 6.29 8.60
N GLN A 86 12.59 5.26 9.36
CA GLN A 86 13.48 4.16 9.65
C GLN A 86 13.82 3.40 8.37
N ASN A 87 15.12 3.19 8.12
CA ASN A 87 15.65 2.52 6.93
C ASN A 87 15.22 3.15 5.59
N LYS A 88 14.76 4.41 5.59
CA LYS A 88 14.19 5.09 4.41
C LYS A 88 13.00 4.34 3.78
N GLU A 89 12.24 3.62 4.61
CA GLU A 89 11.05 2.87 4.19
C GLU A 89 9.80 3.71 4.48
N LEU A 90 8.90 3.84 3.50
CA LEU A 90 7.64 4.57 3.66
C LEU A 90 6.54 3.65 4.18
N ALA A 91 6.48 2.42 3.67
CA ALA A 91 5.45 1.47 4.02
C ALA A 91 5.91 0.02 3.88
N TRP A 92 5.20 -0.87 4.55
CA TRP A 92 5.31 -2.32 4.38
C TRP A 92 3.97 -2.87 3.97
N PHE A 93 3.97 -3.89 3.13
CA PHE A 93 2.75 -4.55 2.72
C PHE A 93 2.84 -6.06 2.88
N LYS A 94 1.69 -6.69 3.05
CA LYS A 94 1.56 -8.15 3.13
C LYS A 94 0.26 -8.59 2.48
N ILE A 95 0.39 -9.58 1.61
CA ILE A 95 -0.71 -10.23 0.89
C ILE A 95 -0.90 -11.61 1.49
N GLN A 96 -2.10 -11.90 1.98
CA GLN A 96 -2.44 -13.16 2.63
C GLN A 96 -3.72 -13.74 2.04
N SER A 97 -3.80 -15.07 1.98
CA SER A 97 -5.09 -15.73 1.73
C SER A 97 -5.80 -15.91 3.07
N ILE A 98 -7.06 -15.50 3.13
CA ILE A 98 -7.93 -15.65 4.30
C ILE A 98 -9.20 -16.34 3.82
N GLN A 99 -9.36 -17.63 4.13
CA GLN A 99 -10.48 -18.44 3.64
C GLN A 99 -10.61 -18.36 2.11
N ASN A 100 -11.71 -17.77 1.61
CA ASN A 100 -12.00 -17.60 0.18
C ASN A 100 -11.56 -16.24 -0.37
N ASP A 101 -10.90 -15.42 0.45
CA ASP A 101 -10.50 -14.07 0.09
C ASP A 101 -8.97 -13.90 0.10
N LEU A 102 -8.54 -12.78 -0.48
CA LEU A 102 -7.19 -12.26 -0.38
C LEU A 102 -7.24 -10.95 0.41
N ASN A 103 -6.42 -10.83 1.45
CA ASN A 103 -6.20 -9.58 2.16
C ASN A 103 -4.88 -8.96 1.70
N VAL A 104 -4.92 -7.69 1.29
CA VAL A 104 -3.75 -6.85 1.05
C VAL A 104 -3.70 -5.81 2.16
N SER A 105 -2.76 -6.00 3.10
CA SER A 105 -2.50 -5.06 4.18
C SER A 105 -1.31 -4.16 3.83
N ILE A 106 -1.42 -2.86 4.08
CA ILE A 106 -0.39 -1.85 3.86
C ILE A 106 -0.30 -1.01 5.15
N GLN A 107 0.86 -1.02 5.78
CA GLN A 107 1.18 -0.22 6.96
C GLN A 107 2.20 0.84 6.59
N PHE A 108 1.87 2.11 6.83
CA PHE A 108 2.82 3.20 6.66
C PHE A 108 3.62 3.41 7.95
N GLN A 109 4.86 3.89 7.79
CA GLN A 109 5.61 4.46 8.90
C GLN A 109 5.00 5.77 9.35
N ASP A 110 5.19 6.09 10.63
CA ASP A 110 4.76 7.37 11.17
C ASP A 110 5.57 8.50 10.52
N ILE A 111 4.86 9.51 10.02
CA ILE A 111 5.46 10.69 9.42
C ILE A 111 5.28 11.84 10.39
N ASN A 112 6.38 12.40 10.88
CA ASN A 112 6.37 13.60 11.72
C ASN A 112 7.25 14.69 11.10
N LEU A 113 6.59 15.70 10.55
CA LEU A 113 7.17 16.88 9.94
C LEU A 113 6.91 18.16 10.75
N SER A 114 6.74 18.03 12.07
CA SER A 114 6.54 19.18 12.94
C SER A 114 7.76 20.11 12.91
N ASN A 115 7.56 21.35 12.48
CA ASN A 115 8.58 22.40 12.45
C ASN A 115 8.01 23.73 12.97
N GLU A 116 8.89 24.71 13.17
CA GLU A 116 8.51 26.07 13.58
C GLU A 116 7.85 26.82 12.40
N GLY A 117 6.61 26.48 12.08
CA GLY A 117 5.83 27.09 10.99
C GLY A 117 4.64 26.25 10.51
N GLY A 118 4.67 24.95 10.79
CA GLY A 118 3.55 24.05 10.58
C GLY A 118 3.83 22.62 11.08
N ASN A 119 2.77 21.87 11.33
CA ASN A 119 2.84 20.47 11.71
C ASN A 119 2.15 19.61 10.65
N ALA A 120 2.80 18.50 10.30
CA ALA A 120 2.17 17.39 9.60
C ALA A 120 2.57 16.11 10.32
N LEU A 121 1.61 15.45 10.93
CA LEU A 121 1.78 14.23 11.71
C LEU A 121 0.79 13.18 11.23
N TRP A 122 1.30 12.03 10.80
CA TRP A 122 0.52 10.88 10.38
C TRP A 122 1.01 9.69 11.18
N GLU A 123 0.14 9.12 12.02
CA GLU A 123 0.51 8.03 12.91
C GLU A 123 -0.41 6.83 12.74
N ASN A 124 0.19 5.65 12.78
CA ASN A 124 -0.49 4.36 12.77
C ASN A 124 -1.46 4.21 11.59
N VAL A 125 -1.03 4.58 10.39
CA VAL A 125 -1.85 4.44 9.16
C VAL A 125 -1.74 3.02 8.63
N LEU A 126 -2.86 2.31 8.66
CA LEU A 126 -3.05 0.96 8.13
C LEU A 126 -4.20 0.98 7.13
N THR A 127 -4.01 0.34 5.99
CA THR A 127 -5.08 0.05 5.04
C THR A 127 -5.09 -1.44 4.72
N GLU A 128 -6.26 -2.05 4.76
CA GLU A 128 -6.50 -3.42 4.35
C GLU A 128 -7.52 -3.44 3.20
N ILE A 129 -7.21 -4.17 2.15
CA ILE A 129 -8.08 -4.35 0.99
C ILE A 129 -8.42 -5.83 0.89
N LEU A 130 -9.71 -6.14 1.00
CA LEU A 130 -10.23 -7.50 0.88
C LEU A 130 -10.68 -7.75 -0.56
N LEU A 131 -10.17 -8.80 -1.17
CA LEU A 131 -10.50 -9.20 -2.54
C LEU A 131 -11.09 -10.59 -2.60
N ASP A 132 -12.00 -10.78 -3.55
CA ASP A 132 -12.38 -12.10 -4.00
C ASP A 132 -11.16 -12.83 -4.58
N LYS A 133 -10.91 -14.06 -4.16
CA LYS A 133 -9.74 -14.82 -4.62
C LYS A 133 -9.89 -15.33 -6.06
N GLU A 134 -11.12 -15.56 -6.54
CA GLU A 134 -11.37 -16.06 -7.89
C GLU A 134 -11.32 -14.92 -8.91
N ASP A 135 -12.06 -13.85 -8.62
CA ASP A 135 -12.24 -12.73 -9.54
C ASP A 135 -11.19 -11.61 -9.37
N LEU A 136 -10.42 -11.63 -8.28
CA LEU A 136 -9.47 -10.57 -7.90
C LEU A 136 -10.12 -9.17 -7.85
N LYS A 137 -11.41 -9.13 -7.51
CA LYS A 137 -12.18 -7.89 -7.34
C LYS A 137 -12.25 -7.52 -5.86
N ILE A 138 -12.19 -6.23 -5.59
CA ILE A 138 -12.25 -5.62 -4.27
C ILE A 138 -13.67 -5.75 -3.73
N LYS A 139 -13.80 -6.39 -2.56
CA LYS A 139 -15.06 -6.53 -1.80
C LYS A 139 -15.21 -5.44 -0.74
N ALA A 140 -14.11 -5.12 -0.07
CA ALA A 140 -14.11 -4.16 1.02
C ALA A 140 -12.73 -3.52 1.20
N ILE A 141 -12.73 -2.33 1.80
CA ILE A 141 -11.55 -1.59 2.22
C ILE A 141 -11.75 -1.23 3.69
N TYR A 142 -10.70 -1.45 4.47
CA TYR A 142 -10.60 -1.02 5.86
C TYR A 142 -9.41 -0.09 5.98
N SER A 143 -9.59 1.07 6.62
CA SER A 143 -8.50 1.98 6.90
C SER A 143 -8.55 2.39 8.36
N LYS A 144 -7.41 2.29 9.03
CA LYS A 144 -7.22 2.76 10.39
C LYS A 144 -6.15 3.84 10.41
N ILE A 145 -6.45 4.95 11.08
CA ILE A 145 -5.47 6.02 11.31
C ILE A 145 -5.51 6.38 12.79
N GLY A 146 -4.37 6.26 13.47
CA GLY A 146 -4.26 6.64 14.87
C GLY A 146 -4.40 8.14 15.05
N GLN A 147 -3.64 8.91 14.27
CA GLN A 147 -3.70 10.37 14.31
C GLN A 147 -3.32 10.98 12.96
N VAL A 148 -4.05 12.02 12.58
CA VAL A 148 -3.65 12.98 11.55
C VAL A 148 -3.69 14.36 12.19
N ASP A 149 -2.57 15.08 12.16
CA ASP A 149 -2.51 16.49 12.52
C ASP A 149 -1.88 17.24 11.35
N PHE A 150 -2.61 18.22 10.83
CA PHE A 150 -2.11 19.20 9.89
C PHE A 150 -2.40 20.57 10.45
N SER A 151 -1.35 21.32 10.75
CA SER A 151 -1.50 22.71 11.18
C SER A 151 -0.60 23.61 10.36
N GLN A 152 -1.16 24.65 9.74
CA GLN A 152 -0.38 25.68 9.06
C GLN A 152 -1.01 27.05 9.32
N PHE A 153 -0.23 27.96 9.92
CA PHE A 153 -0.69 29.29 10.35
C PHE A 153 -1.95 29.22 11.24
N TYR A 154 -3.11 29.55 10.68
CA TYR A 154 -4.42 29.55 11.36
C TYR A 154 -5.27 28.34 10.99
N ALA A 155 -4.88 27.58 9.97
CA ALA A 155 -5.62 26.40 9.53
C ALA A 155 -5.13 25.18 10.32
N LYS A 156 -6.03 24.48 10.98
CA LYS A 156 -5.75 23.24 11.68
C LYS A 156 -6.78 22.18 11.32
N PHE A 157 -6.30 21.03 10.89
CA PHE A 157 -7.07 19.82 10.78
C PHE A 157 -6.47 18.79 11.73
N TYR A 158 -7.28 18.28 12.65
CA TYR A 158 -6.87 17.24 13.57
C TYR A 158 -7.91 16.14 13.61
N LEU A 159 -7.49 14.90 13.39
CA LEU A 159 -8.31 13.71 13.41
C LEU A 159 -7.65 12.63 14.26
N LYS A 160 -8.42 12.02 15.16
CA LYS A 160 -7.93 10.99 16.08
C LYS A 160 -8.76 9.72 15.99
N ASN A 161 -8.05 8.59 15.95
CA ASN A 161 -8.59 7.24 15.98
C ASN A 161 -9.66 7.01 14.89
N LEU A 162 -9.32 7.32 13.64
CA LEU A 162 -10.18 6.99 12.51
C LEU A 162 -10.18 5.47 12.27
N ASP A 163 -11.37 4.91 12.24
CA ASP A 163 -11.68 3.58 11.72
C ASP A 163 -12.69 3.76 10.58
N HIS A 164 -12.25 3.50 9.36
CA HIS A 164 -13.03 3.61 8.15
C HIS A 164 -13.25 2.23 7.55
N GLN A 165 -14.50 1.93 7.21
CA GLN A 165 -14.90 0.70 6.53
C GLN A 165 -15.72 1.05 5.30
N GLN A 166 -15.33 0.52 4.16
CA GLN A 166 -16.09 0.60 2.92
C GLN A 166 -16.38 -0.81 2.41
N LYS A 167 -17.65 -1.12 2.21
CA LYS A 167 -18.10 -2.40 1.64
C LYS A 167 -18.86 -2.13 0.35
N PHE A 168 -18.37 -2.69 -0.76
CA PHE A 168 -19.02 -2.53 -2.06
C PHE A 168 -20.22 -3.46 -2.17
N GLU A 169 -21.33 -2.96 -2.72
CA GLU A 169 -22.51 -3.80 -2.97
C GLU A 169 -22.21 -4.90 -4.00
N LYS A 170 -21.35 -4.57 -4.97
CA LYS A 170 -20.79 -5.49 -5.96
C LYS A 170 -19.27 -5.35 -5.98
N PRO A 171 -18.50 -6.46 -6.03
CA PRO A 171 -17.05 -6.37 -6.09
C PRO A 171 -16.55 -5.56 -7.29
N ILE A 172 -15.58 -4.67 -7.08
CA ILE A 172 -15.05 -3.75 -8.11
C ILE A 172 -13.63 -4.12 -8.51
N SER A 173 -13.19 -3.73 -9.70
CA SER A 173 -11.77 -3.87 -10.10
C SER A 173 -10.90 -2.79 -9.46
N PHE A 174 -9.60 -3.06 -9.29
CA PHE A 174 -8.62 -2.06 -8.82
C PHE A 174 -8.60 -0.78 -9.69
N SER A 175 -8.85 -0.90 -11.00
CA SER A 175 -8.93 0.25 -11.90
C SER A 175 -10.04 1.24 -11.53
N ASN A 176 -11.09 0.77 -10.86
CA ASN A 176 -12.28 1.55 -10.54
C ASN A 176 -12.26 2.05 -9.09
N LEU A 177 -11.20 1.79 -8.34
CA LEU A 177 -11.05 2.17 -6.94
C LEU A 177 -11.20 3.68 -6.69
N ILE A 178 -10.77 4.49 -7.67
CA ILE A 178 -10.79 5.97 -7.58
C ILE A 178 -12.15 6.55 -8.03
N GLN A 179 -13.04 5.71 -8.56
CA GLN A 179 -14.37 6.13 -9.03
C GLN A 179 -15.41 6.00 -7.91
N PHE A 180 -16.48 6.79 -8.00
CA PHE A 180 -17.65 6.59 -7.14
C PHE A 180 -18.31 5.26 -7.49
N ASN A 181 -18.39 4.35 -6.51
CA ASN A 181 -19.01 3.04 -6.67
C ASN A 181 -20.11 2.85 -5.60
N GLU A 182 -21.15 2.08 -5.95
CA GLU A 182 -22.20 1.68 -5.01
C GLU A 182 -21.56 0.91 -3.84
N SER A 183 -21.59 1.54 -2.66
CA SER A 183 -20.99 1.00 -1.44
C SER A 183 -21.64 1.57 -0.19
N VAL A 184 -21.47 0.85 0.91
CA VAL A 184 -21.78 1.31 2.27
C VAL A 184 -20.47 1.70 2.93
N GLU A 185 -20.40 2.95 3.38
CA GLU A 185 -19.24 3.50 4.10
C GLU A 185 -19.60 3.78 5.56
N GLU A 186 -18.75 3.33 6.47
CA GLU A 186 -18.81 3.64 7.90
C GLU A 186 -17.53 4.35 8.32
N PHE A 187 -17.67 5.49 9.00
CA PHE A 187 -16.58 6.23 9.60
C PHE A 187 -16.81 6.31 11.11
N LYS A 188 -15.82 5.89 11.89
CA LYS A 188 -15.78 6.05 13.35
C LYS A 188 -14.51 6.80 13.70
N PHE A 189 -14.63 7.85 14.50
CA PHE A 189 -13.49 8.62 14.99
C PHE A 189 -13.81 9.14 16.38
N ASP A 190 -12.79 9.24 17.22
CA ASP A 190 -12.96 9.75 18.59
C ASP A 190 -13.07 11.27 18.59
N PHE A 191 -12.36 11.94 17.69
CA PHE A 191 -12.29 13.39 17.65
C PHE A 191 -11.89 13.89 16.26
N CYS A 192 -12.55 14.96 15.82
CA CYS A 192 -12.26 15.69 14.59
C CYS A 192 -12.40 17.20 14.87
N GLU A 193 -11.36 17.96 14.57
CA GLU A 193 -11.31 19.43 14.71
C GLU A 193 -10.83 20.05 13.39
N ILE A 194 -11.57 21.07 12.94
CA ILE A 194 -11.23 21.88 11.77
C ILE A 194 -11.35 23.35 12.18
N ASN A 195 -10.24 24.08 12.20
CA ASN A 195 -10.17 25.50 12.52
C ASN A 195 -9.46 26.27 11.41
#